data_AF-A0A4Q5WB47-F1
#
_entry.id   AF-A0A4Q5WB47-F1
#
_cell.length_a   1.000
_cell.length_b   1.000
_cell.length_c   1.000
_cell.angle_alpha   90.00
_cell.angle_beta   90.00
_cell.angle_gamma   90.00
#
_symmetry.space_group_name_H-M   'P 1'
#
loop_
_entity.id
_entity.type
_entity.pdbx_description
1 polymer ?
#
loop_
_entity_poly.entity_id
_entity_poly.type
_entity_poly.pdbx_seq_one_letter_code
_entity_poly.pdbx_strand_id
1 'polypeptide(L)'
;AQACANTLAKQIELHAEQASFAMAPDGLALEPGDIVTLNGRNLRIVQVSHGSQIAFETLLAGEAEAPLVVVGEAASSSGPMVGAEPHVVILDAPPLPGAEDDLRPIGFAFADPWIGPVIFFAGPDASALSERGRIDRPCVMGSLTGSLYPHVSGRWQETSIEVRVSIPDLSSRTEAAVLNGANVALVETEAGWEMIQYQQAELLDVDTYRLSGLLRGQQGSDEAMLAGAGPGSAVVCLAGAECRLDVADWERGLELVWRVGRESLVGGAGWTGSYLHQQLAGLPWSPVHLTATESGGDIVLWWVRRARKGGDSWDAGEPANEWPEAYRLRLSGGVSPREWDVAGASALYSASDQTTDFPGGGTALVEVAQLAANGQPGGWAAR
;
A
#
# COMPACT_ATOMS: atom_id res chain seq x y z
N ALA A 1 37.15 -24.05 -24.10
CA ALA A 1 37.95 -23.60 -22.94
C ALA A 1 39.37 -23.21 -23.34
N GLN A 2 40.21 -24.13 -23.82
CA GLN A 2 41.61 -23.81 -24.23
C GLN A 2 41.71 -22.77 -25.36
N ALA A 3 40.79 -22.81 -26.34
CA ALA A 3 40.73 -21.81 -27.41
C ALA A 3 40.45 -20.40 -26.87
N CYS A 4 39.46 -20.24 -25.97
CA CYS A 4 39.19 -18.95 -25.32
C CYS A 4 40.37 -18.44 -24.50
N ALA A 5 41.09 -19.32 -23.78
CA ALA A 5 42.27 -18.94 -23.01
C ALA A 5 43.40 -18.41 -23.93
N ASN A 6 43.60 -19.05 -25.09
CA ASN A 6 44.60 -18.61 -26.07
C ASN A 6 44.20 -17.28 -26.74
N THR A 7 42.91 -17.08 -27.03
CA THR A 7 42.40 -15.81 -27.57
C THR A 7 42.55 -14.67 -26.55
N LEU A 8 42.25 -14.93 -25.27
CA LEU A 8 42.42 -13.95 -24.20
C LEU A 8 43.90 -13.61 -23.97
N ALA A 9 44.80 -14.59 -24.03
CA ALA A 9 46.25 -14.36 -23.95
C ALA A 9 46.75 -13.48 -25.11
N LYS A 10 46.27 -13.74 -26.34
CA LYS A 10 46.62 -12.95 -27.54
C LYS A 10 46.05 -11.53 -27.48
N GLN A 11 44.85 -11.35 -26.90
CA GLN A 11 44.29 -10.03 -26.60
C GLN A 11 45.13 -9.28 -25.56
N ILE A 12 45.54 -9.93 -24.47
CA ILE A 12 46.42 -9.34 -23.45
C ILE A 12 47.78 -8.94 -24.05
N GLU A 13 48.31 -9.71 -25.00
CA GLU A 13 49.55 -9.39 -25.72
C GLU A 13 49.40 -8.18 -26.66
N LEU A 14 48.24 -8.05 -27.33
CA LEU A 14 47.86 -6.87 -28.13
C LEU A 14 47.70 -5.60 -27.27
N HIS A 15 47.28 -5.74 -26.00
CA HIS A 15 47.20 -4.63 -25.05
C HIS A 15 48.59 -4.11 -24.60
N ALA A 16 49.70 -4.81 -24.89
CA ALA A 16 51.04 -4.35 -24.54
C ALA A 16 51.63 -3.31 -25.51
N GLU A 17 51.01 -3.08 -26.68
CA GLU A 17 51.45 -2.10 -27.70
C GLU A 17 50.38 -1.03 -27.98
N GLN A 18 49.97 -0.30 -26.93
CA GLN A 18 49.03 0.82 -27.04
C GLN A 18 49.76 2.09 -27.53
N ALA A 19 49.16 2.80 -28.48
CA ALA A 19 49.61 4.12 -28.90
C ALA A 19 48.44 5.12 -28.87
N SER A 20 48.71 6.34 -28.42
CA SER A 20 47.76 7.45 -28.44
C SER A 20 48.28 8.61 -29.29
N PHE A 21 47.38 9.27 -30.01
CA PHE A 21 47.68 10.46 -30.78
C PHE A 21 46.46 11.38 -30.84
N ALA A 22 46.66 12.65 -31.17
CA ALA A 22 45.60 13.64 -31.29
C ALA A 22 45.71 14.42 -32.61
N MET A 23 44.57 14.84 -33.16
CA MET A 23 44.48 15.56 -34.42
C MET A 23 43.54 16.77 -34.32
N ALA A 24 43.66 17.67 -35.29
CA ALA A 24 42.73 18.79 -35.49
C ALA A 24 41.30 18.29 -35.81
N PRO A 25 40.27 19.16 -35.83
CA PRO A 25 38.87 18.76 -36.01
C PRO A 25 38.59 17.92 -37.27
N ASP A 26 39.45 17.99 -38.28
CA ASP A 26 39.39 17.17 -39.49
C ASP A 26 39.50 15.66 -39.21
N GLY A 27 39.93 15.26 -38.00
CA GLY A 27 39.92 13.87 -37.53
C GLY A 27 38.53 13.31 -37.20
N LEU A 28 37.45 14.10 -37.28
CA LEU A 28 36.07 13.67 -37.02
C LEU A 28 35.58 12.53 -37.93
N ALA A 29 36.26 12.29 -39.05
CA ALA A 29 35.93 11.24 -40.00
C ALA A 29 36.41 9.84 -39.59
N LEU A 30 37.20 9.72 -38.52
CA LEU A 30 37.74 8.45 -38.04
C LEU A 30 36.94 7.95 -36.83
N GLU A 31 36.51 6.70 -36.89
CA GLU A 31 35.67 6.05 -35.88
C GLU A 31 36.39 4.88 -35.17
N PRO A 32 35.95 4.47 -33.97
CA PRO A 32 36.39 3.22 -33.37
C PRO A 32 36.18 2.05 -34.33
N GLY A 33 37.26 1.32 -34.63
CA GLY A 33 37.29 0.22 -35.61
C GLY A 33 38.13 0.51 -36.84
N ASP A 34 38.35 1.79 -37.18
CA ASP A 34 39.18 2.18 -38.31
C ASP A 34 40.64 1.82 -38.10
N ILE A 35 41.34 1.51 -39.21
CA ILE A 35 42.77 1.21 -39.21
C ILE A 35 43.51 2.39 -39.79
N VAL A 36 44.44 2.94 -39.01
CA VAL A 36 45.36 4.01 -39.41
C VAL A 36 46.79 3.50 -39.47
N THR A 37 47.58 4.00 -40.41
CA THR A 37 48.99 3.64 -40.52
C THR A 37 49.86 4.76 -39.94
N LEU A 38 50.53 4.51 -38.81
CA LEU A 38 51.46 5.46 -38.19
C LEU A 38 52.85 4.84 -38.11
N ASN A 39 53.87 5.57 -38.60
CA ASN A 39 55.27 5.10 -38.63
C ASN A 39 55.45 3.70 -39.25
N GLY A 40 54.66 3.39 -40.29
CA GLY A 40 54.69 2.10 -41.00
C GLY A 40 54.01 0.95 -40.26
N ARG A 41 53.32 1.22 -39.14
CA ARG A 41 52.53 0.24 -38.38
C ARG A 41 51.05 0.48 -38.56
N ASN A 42 50.28 -0.58 -38.78
CA ASN A 42 48.83 -0.52 -38.82
C ASN A 42 48.29 -0.60 -37.39
N LEU A 43 47.49 0.39 -37.02
CA LEU A 43 46.91 0.54 -35.70
C LEU A 43 45.39 0.66 -35.85
N ARG A 44 44.64 -0.14 -35.11
CA ARG A 44 43.19 -0.04 -35.04
C ARG A 44 42.80 0.95 -33.95
N ILE A 45 41.96 1.92 -34.29
CA ILE A 45 41.35 2.84 -33.34
C ILE A 45 40.38 2.05 -32.45
N VAL A 46 40.57 2.11 -31.15
CA VAL A 46 39.69 1.48 -30.16
C VAL A 46 38.82 2.49 -29.45
N GLN A 47 39.27 3.74 -29.35
CA GLN A 47 38.52 4.81 -28.71
C GLN A 47 38.83 6.16 -29.36
N VAL A 48 37.79 6.98 -29.48
CA VAL A 48 37.86 8.38 -29.90
C VAL A 48 37.34 9.25 -28.77
N SER A 49 38.06 10.31 -28.43
CA SER A 49 37.66 11.27 -27.39
C SER A 49 37.63 12.68 -27.96
N HIS A 50 36.51 13.39 -27.72
CA HIS A 50 36.25 14.71 -28.29
C HIS A 50 36.54 15.81 -27.26
N GLY A 51 37.49 16.68 -27.57
CA GLY A 51 37.84 17.88 -26.79
C GLY A 51 38.22 19.05 -27.69
N SER A 52 39.14 19.92 -27.26
CA SER A 52 39.71 20.97 -28.12
C SER A 52 40.53 20.41 -29.30
N GLN A 53 40.91 19.14 -29.22
CA GLN A 53 41.42 18.28 -30.30
C GLN A 53 40.69 16.93 -30.22
N ILE A 54 40.78 16.13 -31.29
CA ILE A 54 40.23 14.77 -31.29
C ILE A 54 41.37 13.81 -30.97
N ALA A 55 41.24 13.10 -29.84
CA ALA A 55 42.23 12.15 -29.37
C ALA A 55 41.81 10.71 -29.71
N PHE A 56 42.79 9.89 -30.10
CA PHE A 56 42.60 8.51 -30.50
C PHE A 56 43.47 7.60 -29.64
N GLU A 57 42.86 6.53 -29.13
CA GLU A 57 43.58 5.40 -28.57
C GLU A 57 43.57 4.25 -29.58
N THR A 58 44.72 3.62 -29.76
CA THR A 58 44.90 2.58 -30.77
C THR A 58 45.66 1.37 -30.24
N LEU A 59 45.40 0.23 -30.87
CA LEU A 59 46.10 -1.04 -30.67
C LEU A 59 46.69 -1.52 -32.00
N LEU A 60 47.75 -2.33 -31.97
CA LEU A 60 48.31 -2.94 -33.19
C LEU A 60 47.22 -3.74 -33.93
N ALA A 61 47.03 -3.45 -35.22
CA ALA A 61 46.10 -4.19 -36.05
C ALA A 61 46.72 -5.56 -36.38
N GLY A 62 46.32 -6.60 -35.64
CA GLY A 62 46.68 -7.98 -35.96
C GLY A 62 46.15 -8.41 -37.34
N GLU A 63 46.79 -9.41 -37.95
CA GLU A 63 46.30 -10.03 -39.18
C GLU A 63 44.82 -10.44 -39.02
N ALA A 64 44.02 -10.17 -40.05
CA ALA A 64 42.60 -10.49 -40.06
C ALA A 64 42.40 -12.01 -40.01
N GLU A 65 42.30 -12.57 -38.79
CA GLU A 65 41.69 -13.88 -38.62
C GLU A 65 40.21 -13.74 -39.01
N ALA A 66 39.78 -14.58 -39.96
CA ALA A 66 38.37 -14.68 -40.33
C ALA A 66 37.55 -14.78 -39.05
N PRO A 67 36.48 -13.97 -38.88
CA PRO A 67 35.68 -14.07 -37.68
C PRO A 67 35.19 -15.51 -37.61
N LEU A 68 35.54 -16.20 -36.53
CA LEU A 68 34.90 -17.44 -36.18
C LEU A 68 33.49 -17.03 -35.76
N VAL A 69 32.60 -16.93 -36.74
CA VAL A 69 31.17 -16.76 -36.52
C VAL A 69 30.72 -18.05 -35.85
N VAL A 70 30.85 -18.10 -34.53
CA VAL A 70 29.99 -18.95 -33.73
C VAL A 70 28.62 -18.32 -33.93
N VAL A 71 27.84 -18.92 -34.82
CA VAL A 71 26.38 -18.71 -34.82
C VAL A 71 25.96 -19.24 -33.45
N GLY A 72 25.92 -18.36 -32.45
CA GLY A 72 25.08 -18.60 -31.30
C GLY A 72 23.69 -18.80 -31.90
N GLU A 73 23.05 -19.93 -31.62
CA GLU A 73 21.62 -20.06 -31.86
C GLU A 73 20.99 -18.77 -31.34
N ALA A 74 20.20 -18.10 -32.20
CA ALA A 74 19.36 -17.01 -31.74
C ALA A 74 18.67 -17.53 -30.49
N ALA A 75 18.93 -16.89 -29.34
CA ALA A 75 18.23 -17.22 -28.11
C ALA A 75 16.76 -17.33 -28.49
N SER A 76 16.17 -18.50 -28.27
CA SER A 76 14.78 -18.77 -28.59
C SER A 76 13.98 -17.55 -28.16
N SER A 77 13.30 -16.89 -29.11
CA SER A 77 12.35 -15.84 -28.77
C SER A 77 11.51 -16.41 -27.64
N SER A 78 11.57 -15.81 -26.44
CA SER A 78 10.73 -16.25 -25.33
C SER A 78 9.33 -16.38 -25.91
N GLY A 79 8.74 -17.58 -25.85
CA GLY A 79 7.38 -17.80 -26.34
C GLY A 79 6.45 -16.73 -25.75
N PRO A 80 5.26 -16.51 -26.35
CA PRO A 80 4.34 -15.49 -25.86
C PRO A 80 4.21 -15.61 -24.34
N MET A 81 4.62 -14.56 -23.61
CA MET A 81 4.55 -14.57 -22.16
C MET A 81 3.07 -14.69 -21.79
N VAL A 82 2.70 -15.83 -21.21
CA VAL A 82 1.35 -16.03 -20.68
C VAL A 82 1.29 -15.27 -19.37
N GLY A 83 0.23 -14.47 -19.21
CA GLY A 83 0.00 -13.78 -17.95
C GLY A 83 -0.26 -14.73 -16.81
N ALA A 84 0.41 -14.50 -15.68
CA ALA A 84 -0.05 -15.04 -14.42
C ALA A 84 -1.44 -14.49 -14.09
N GLU A 85 -2.27 -15.31 -13.44
CA GLU A 85 -3.49 -14.82 -12.78
C GLU A 85 -3.09 -13.77 -11.73
N PRO A 86 -3.71 -12.58 -11.73
CA PRO A 86 -3.36 -11.57 -10.74
C PRO A 86 -3.83 -11.98 -9.34
N HIS A 87 -2.99 -11.74 -8.34
CA HIS A 87 -3.45 -11.66 -6.96
C HIS A 87 -4.24 -10.36 -6.82
N VAL A 88 -5.48 -10.45 -6.35
CA VAL A 88 -6.39 -9.32 -6.19
C VAL A 88 -6.80 -9.14 -4.74
N VAL A 89 -6.81 -7.89 -4.28
CA VAL A 89 -7.46 -7.49 -3.04
C VAL A 89 -8.45 -6.37 -3.36
N ILE A 90 -9.68 -6.53 -2.89
CA ILE A 90 -10.71 -5.48 -2.91
C ILE A 90 -11.07 -5.22 -1.45
N LEU A 91 -11.00 -3.97 -1.03
CA LEU A 91 -11.16 -3.63 0.37
C LEU A 91 -11.98 -2.36 0.62
N ASP A 92 -12.59 -2.34 1.79
CA ASP A 92 -13.26 -1.18 2.39
C ASP A 92 -12.24 -0.50 3.28
N ALA A 93 -11.50 0.46 2.69
CA ALA A 93 -10.48 1.19 3.41
C ALA A 93 -11.13 2.17 4.40
N PRO A 94 -10.46 2.46 5.52
CA PRO A 94 -10.67 3.73 6.22
C PRO A 94 -10.57 4.91 5.22
N PRO A 95 -11.25 6.03 5.47
CA PRO A 95 -11.18 7.20 4.59
C PRO A 95 -9.72 7.61 4.36
N LEU A 96 -9.34 7.92 3.13
CA LEU A 96 -7.97 8.35 2.85
C LEU A 96 -7.81 9.84 3.22
N PRO A 97 -6.72 10.25 3.88
CA PRO A 97 -6.47 11.66 4.18
C PRO A 97 -6.54 12.52 2.90
N GLY A 98 -7.33 13.59 2.93
CA GLY A 98 -7.57 14.49 1.80
C GLY A 98 -8.54 13.98 0.74
N ALA A 99 -9.09 12.77 0.90
CA ALA A 99 -10.09 12.16 0.04
C ALA A 99 -11.19 11.48 0.87
N GLU A 100 -11.56 12.07 2.01
CA GLU A 100 -12.46 11.45 3.00
C GLU A 100 -13.91 11.29 2.51
N ASP A 101 -14.29 12.01 1.46
CA ASP A 101 -15.61 11.89 0.82
C ASP A 101 -15.67 10.72 -0.17
N ASP A 102 -14.53 10.26 -0.68
CA ASP A 102 -14.46 9.11 -1.58
C ASP A 102 -14.32 7.81 -0.78
N LEU A 103 -15.48 7.22 -0.50
CA LEU A 103 -15.60 6.00 0.30
C LEU A 103 -15.76 4.74 -0.55
N ARG A 104 -15.54 4.82 -1.87
CA ARG A 104 -15.58 3.66 -2.76
C ARG A 104 -14.52 2.63 -2.37
N PRO A 105 -14.74 1.32 -2.62
CA PRO A 105 -13.71 0.33 -2.31
C PRO A 105 -12.45 0.57 -3.15
N ILE A 106 -11.30 0.15 -2.62
CA ILE A 106 -10.01 0.25 -3.31
C ILE A 106 -9.63 -1.14 -3.85
N GLY A 107 -9.29 -1.18 -5.13
CA GLY A 107 -8.75 -2.36 -5.80
C GLY A 107 -7.23 -2.35 -5.84
N PHE A 108 -6.64 -3.50 -5.54
CA PHE A 108 -5.21 -3.79 -5.68
C PHE A 108 -5.04 -5.04 -6.55
N ALA A 109 -4.05 -5.02 -7.43
CA ALA A 109 -3.69 -6.17 -8.24
C ALA A 109 -2.18 -6.30 -8.40
N PHE A 110 -1.67 -7.51 -8.26
CA PHE A 110 -0.27 -7.85 -8.50
C PHE A 110 -0.17 -9.12 -9.36
N ALA A 111 0.77 -9.14 -10.31
CA ALA A 111 1.13 -10.33 -11.07
C ALA A 111 2.61 -10.25 -11.47
N ASP A 112 3.30 -11.38 -11.44
CA ASP A 112 4.66 -11.51 -11.97
C ASP A 112 4.72 -12.69 -12.96
N PRO A 113 4.97 -12.45 -14.27
CA PRO A 113 5.22 -11.14 -14.88
C PRO A 113 3.97 -10.28 -15.05
N TRP A 114 4.13 -8.95 -14.90
CA TRP A 114 3.10 -7.97 -15.24
C TRP A 114 3.08 -7.73 -16.75
N ILE A 115 2.04 -8.23 -17.44
CA ILE A 115 1.92 -8.11 -18.90
C ILE A 115 0.66 -7.31 -19.21
N GLY A 116 0.80 -6.01 -18.98
CA GLY A 116 -0.22 -5.03 -19.29
C GLY A 116 -1.30 -4.86 -18.22
N PRO A 117 -2.28 -3.99 -18.52
CA PRO A 117 -3.28 -3.54 -17.56
C PRO A 117 -4.21 -4.65 -17.07
N VAL A 118 -4.63 -4.53 -15.80
CA VAL A 118 -5.64 -5.37 -15.17
C VAL A 118 -6.91 -4.54 -14.97
N ILE A 119 -8.04 -5.09 -15.40
CA ILE A 119 -9.36 -4.45 -15.36
C ILE A 119 -10.24 -5.22 -14.38
N PHE A 120 -10.97 -4.48 -13.56
CA PHE A 120 -11.93 -4.99 -12.60
C PHE A 120 -13.33 -4.91 -13.20
N PHE A 121 -14.03 -6.03 -13.23
CA PHE A 121 -15.42 -6.11 -13.63
C PHE A 121 -16.28 -6.62 -12.47
N ALA A 122 -17.46 -6.04 -12.28
CA ALA A 122 -18.41 -6.49 -11.27
C ALA A 122 -19.86 -6.41 -11.75
N GLY A 123 -20.68 -7.30 -11.20
CA GLY A 123 -22.11 -7.35 -11.47
C GLY A 123 -22.85 -8.28 -10.50
N PRO A 124 -24.18 -8.37 -10.61
CA PRO A 124 -24.98 -9.26 -9.77
C PRO A 124 -24.65 -10.74 -10.01
N ASP A 125 -24.18 -11.07 -11.21
CA ASP A 125 -23.70 -12.40 -11.58
C ASP A 125 -22.67 -12.34 -12.72
N ALA A 126 -22.09 -13.51 -13.02
CA ALA A 126 -21.05 -13.70 -14.04
C ALA A 126 -21.47 -13.36 -15.49
N SER A 127 -22.77 -13.23 -15.76
CA SER A 127 -23.31 -12.90 -17.09
C SER A 127 -23.57 -11.40 -17.29
N ALA A 128 -23.65 -10.63 -16.21
CA ALA A 128 -24.00 -9.20 -16.21
C ALA A 128 -22.91 -8.32 -15.58
N LEU A 129 -21.68 -8.47 -16.06
CA LEU A 129 -20.52 -7.74 -15.55
C LEU A 129 -20.31 -6.42 -16.28
N SER A 130 -19.89 -5.38 -15.55
CA SER A 130 -19.48 -4.08 -16.08
C SER A 130 -18.14 -3.67 -15.50
N GLU A 131 -17.35 -2.90 -16.26
CA GLU A 131 -16.04 -2.39 -15.83
C GLU A 131 -16.22 -1.43 -14.66
N ARG A 132 -15.45 -1.65 -13.58
CA ARG A 132 -15.46 -0.86 -12.35
C ARG A 132 -14.15 -0.14 -12.07
N GLY A 133 -13.06 -0.52 -12.72
CA GLY A 133 -11.76 0.11 -12.48
C GLY A 133 -10.63 -0.59 -13.21
N ARG A 134 -9.47 0.06 -13.22
CA ARG A 134 -8.31 -0.37 -13.99
C ARG A 134 -7.01 -0.01 -13.28
N ILE A 135 -6.06 -0.93 -13.32
CA ILE A 135 -4.71 -0.80 -12.78
C ILE A 135 -3.71 -1.04 -13.91
N ASP A 136 -2.85 -0.06 -14.18
CA ASP A 136 -1.89 -0.10 -15.29
C ASP A 136 -0.52 -0.71 -14.91
N ARG A 137 -0.19 -0.73 -13.61
CA ARG A 137 1.08 -1.21 -13.06
C ARG A 137 0.83 -2.00 -11.76
N PRO A 138 1.68 -2.97 -11.41
CA PRO A 138 1.41 -3.82 -10.26
C PRO A 138 1.43 -3.03 -8.95
N CYS A 139 0.52 -3.39 -8.03
CA CYS A 139 0.44 -2.83 -6.69
C CYS A 139 1.49 -3.43 -5.75
N VAL A 140 1.87 -2.69 -4.71
CA VAL A 140 2.71 -3.21 -3.63
C VAL A 140 1.82 -3.92 -2.62
N MET A 141 1.79 -5.25 -2.71
CA MET A 141 0.96 -6.14 -1.88
C MET A 141 1.83 -7.17 -1.16
N GLY A 142 1.36 -7.72 -0.05
CA GLY A 142 2.16 -8.59 0.78
C GLY A 142 1.39 -9.17 1.95
N SER A 143 2.14 -9.65 2.94
CA SER A 143 1.58 -10.14 4.19
C SER A 143 2.50 -9.90 5.37
N LEU A 144 1.92 -9.87 6.57
CA LEU A 144 2.68 -9.86 7.83
C LEU A 144 3.47 -11.16 7.99
N THR A 145 4.73 -11.08 8.42
CA THR A 145 5.51 -12.27 8.81
C THR A 145 5.40 -12.57 10.30
N GLY A 146 5.01 -11.58 11.12
CA GLY A 146 4.78 -11.69 12.55
C GLY A 146 3.44 -11.07 12.98
N SER A 147 3.02 -11.33 14.22
CA SER A 147 1.78 -10.76 14.76
C SER A 147 1.88 -9.25 14.95
N LEU A 148 0.79 -8.56 14.65
CA LEU A 148 0.56 -7.17 14.98
C LEU A 148 -0.42 -7.10 16.15
N TYR A 149 0.07 -6.72 17.32
CA TYR A 149 -0.73 -6.68 18.55
C TYR A 149 -1.56 -5.40 18.68
N PRO A 150 -2.63 -5.42 19.49
CA PRO A 150 -3.42 -4.21 19.80
C PRO A 150 -2.56 -3.07 20.34
N HIS A 151 -2.95 -1.83 20.04
CA HIS A 151 -2.27 -0.63 20.55
C HIS A 151 -3.25 0.55 20.75
N VAL A 152 -2.71 1.72 21.08
CA VAL A 152 -3.37 3.03 21.08
C VAL A 152 -3.05 3.84 19.82
N SER A 153 -4.04 4.59 19.33
CA SER A 153 -3.94 5.51 18.20
C SER A 153 -3.39 6.89 18.60
N GLY A 154 -3.07 7.72 17.61
CA GLY A 154 -2.65 9.12 17.81
C GLY A 154 -1.26 9.32 18.42
N ARG A 155 -0.40 8.29 18.44
CA ARG A 155 0.96 8.37 18.97
C ARG A 155 1.92 7.60 18.08
N TRP A 156 3.13 8.12 17.92
CA TRP A 156 4.25 7.36 17.38
C TRP A 156 4.52 6.14 18.26
N GLN A 157 4.67 4.99 17.62
CA GLN A 157 4.98 3.75 18.30
C GLN A 157 6.42 3.35 18.00
N GLU A 158 7.17 3.07 19.07
CA GLU A 158 8.51 2.48 19.03
C GLU A 158 8.45 0.95 18.86
N THR A 159 7.43 0.46 18.14
CA THR A 159 7.35 -0.94 17.73
C THR A 159 7.68 -1.05 16.23
N SER A 160 7.94 -2.27 15.78
CA SER A 160 8.14 -2.56 14.38
C SER A 160 7.34 -3.77 13.96
N ILE A 161 6.93 -3.78 12.70
CA ILE A 161 6.34 -4.96 12.05
C ILE A 161 7.27 -5.45 10.95
N GLU A 162 7.19 -6.73 10.66
CA GLU A 162 7.89 -7.32 9.53
C GLU A 162 6.85 -7.74 8.48
N VAL A 163 7.10 -7.33 7.25
CA VAL A 163 6.22 -7.55 6.10
C VAL A 163 7.01 -8.19 4.97
N ARG A 164 6.39 -9.17 4.31
CA ARG A 164 6.87 -9.69 3.04
C ARG A 164 6.04 -9.07 1.92
N VAL A 165 6.66 -8.38 0.97
CA VAL A 165 5.99 -7.65 -0.12
C VAL A 165 6.42 -8.15 -1.49
N SER A 166 5.47 -8.16 -2.41
CA SER A 166 5.61 -8.59 -3.81
C SER A 166 6.59 -7.75 -4.63
N ILE A 167 6.79 -6.48 -4.27
CA ILE A 167 7.74 -5.57 -4.91
C ILE A 167 8.55 -4.87 -3.81
N PRO A 168 9.89 -5.02 -3.79
CA PRO A 168 10.73 -4.40 -2.78
C PRO A 168 10.99 -2.91 -3.11
N ASP A 169 9.96 -2.07 -2.99
CA ASP A 169 10.02 -0.62 -3.26
C ASP A 169 9.58 0.23 -2.05
N LEU A 170 9.65 -0.34 -0.84
CA LEU A 170 9.35 0.39 0.38
C LEU A 170 10.53 1.27 0.78
N SER A 171 10.26 2.52 1.15
CA SER A 171 11.31 3.51 1.48
C SER A 171 10.99 4.32 2.73
N SER A 172 12.04 4.67 3.47
CA SER A 172 11.92 5.55 4.64
C SER A 172 11.54 6.98 4.25
N ARG A 173 10.79 7.64 5.13
CA ARG A 173 10.37 9.04 4.99
C ARG A 173 10.58 9.80 6.28
N THR A 174 10.78 11.11 6.16
CA THR A 174 10.85 12.01 7.31
C THR A 174 9.52 12.06 8.06
N GLU A 175 9.54 12.33 9.36
CA GLU A 175 8.34 12.52 10.18
C GLU A 175 7.31 13.45 9.53
N ALA A 176 7.75 14.63 9.10
CA ALA A 176 6.87 15.61 8.46
C ALA A 176 6.20 15.08 7.17
N ALA A 177 6.88 14.24 6.40
CA ALA A 177 6.29 13.65 5.19
C ALA A 177 5.23 12.60 5.55
N VAL A 178 5.48 11.79 6.59
CA VAL A 178 4.51 10.81 7.08
C VAL A 178 3.27 11.52 7.64
N LEU A 179 3.45 12.58 8.44
CA LEU A 179 2.34 13.40 8.94
C LEU A 179 1.56 14.12 7.81
N ASN A 180 2.16 14.27 6.63
CA ASN A 180 1.49 14.76 5.41
C ASN A 180 0.95 13.62 4.52
N GLY A 181 0.82 12.40 5.04
CA GLY A 181 0.17 11.28 4.33
C GLY A 181 1.10 10.34 3.56
N ALA A 182 2.42 10.44 3.73
CA ALA A 182 3.34 9.47 3.12
C ALA A 182 3.32 8.10 3.84
N ASN A 183 3.79 7.05 3.15
CA ASN A 183 4.01 5.70 3.70
C ASN A 183 2.77 5.07 4.34
N VAL A 184 1.62 5.16 3.68
CA VAL A 184 0.38 4.51 4.14
C VAL A 184 0.36 3.04 3.72
N ALA A 185 0.06 2.16 4.67
CA ALA A 185 -0.25 0.76 4.43
C ALA A 185 -1.57 0.39 5.12
N LEU A 186 -2.29 -0.57 4.54
CA LEU A 186 -3.51 -1.14 5.08
C LEU A 186 -3.22 -2.60 5.45
N VAL A 187 -3.57 -2.97 6.68
CA VAL A 187 -3.37 -4.32 7.23
C VAL A 187 -4.73 -4.95 7.50
N GLU A 188 -4.93 -6.17 7.00
CA GLU A 188 -6.16 -6.92 7.22
C GLU A 188 -6.23 -7.50 8.63
N THR A 189 -7.36 -7.28 9.29
CA THR A 189 -7.69 -7.76 10.63
C THR A 189 -9.08 -8.41 10.63
N GLU A 190 -9.43 -9.10 11.70
CA GLU A 190 -10.78 -9.68 11.85
C GLU A 190 -11.89 -8.60 11.93
N ALA A 191 -11.54 -7.37 12.30
CA ALA A 191 -12.47 -6.24 12.38
C ALA A 191 -12.39 -5.30 11.14
N GLY A 192 -11.75 -5.73 10.06
CA GLY A 192 -11.62 -4.98 8.82
C GLY A 192 -10.18 -4.53 8.56
N TRP A 193 -9.99 -3.35 7.97
CA TRP A 193 -8.67 -2.87 7.55
C TRP A 193 -8.14 -1.80 8.48
N GLU A 194 -6.98 -2.05 9.07
CA GLU A 194 -6.25 -1.06 9.84
C GLU A 194 -5.39 -0.18 8.91
N MET A 195 -5.55 1.14 9.00
CA MET A 195 -4.62 2.07 8.37
C MET A 195 -3.45 2.38 9.28
N ILE A 196 -2.25 2.08 8.79
CA ILE A 196 -0.99 2.40 9.44
C ILE A 196 -0.13 3.30 8.55
N GLN A 197 0.77 4.04 9.17
CA GLN A 197 1.88 4.70 8.49
C GLN A 197 3.20 4.36 9.16
N TYR A 198 4.31 4.47 8.43
CA TYR A 198 5.65 4.14 8.95
C TYR A 198 6.71 5.14 8.50
N GLN A 199 7.68 5.42 9.37
CA GLN A 199 8.81 6.30 9.05
C GLN A 199 9.96 5.55 8.38
N GLN A 200 10.27 4.35 8.87
CA GLN A 200 11.44 3.60 8.42
C GLN A 200 11.02 2.32 7.73
N ALA A 201 11.69 2.01 6.61
CA ALA A 201 11.60 0.73 5.93
C ALA A 201 13.03 0.17 5.77
N GLU A 202 13.36 -0.85 6.56
CA GLU A 202 14.65 -1.54 6.54
C GLU A 202 14.49 -2.87 5.80
N LEU A 203 15.19 -3.06 4.69
CA LEU A 203 15.22 -4.34 3.98
C LEU A 203 16.04 -5.36 4.79
N LEU A 204 15.39 -6.41 5.30
CA LEU A 204 16.02 -7.44 6.11
C LEU A 204 16.50 -8.63 5.27
N ASP A 205 15.70 -9.02 4.29
CA ASP A 205 15.93 -10.17 3.41
C ASP A 205 15.17 -9.96 2.09
N VAL A 206 15.30 -10.90 1.14
CA VAL A 206 14.53 -10.91 -0.12
C VAL A 206 13.04 -10.70 0.20
N ASP A 207 12.51 -9.62 -0.37
CA ASP A 207 11.12 -9.19 -0.28
C ASP A 207 10.61 -8.91 1.14
N THR A 208 11.48 -8.88 2.15
CA THR A 208 11.10 -8.76 3.56
C THR A 208 11.63 -7.49 4.18
N TYR A 209 10.73 -6.66 4.70
CA TYR A 209 11.04 -5.37 5.31
C TYR A 209 10.64 -5.33 6.77
N ARG A 210 11.42 -4.64 7.59
CA ARG A 210 11.00 -4.13 8.89
C ARG A 210 10.50 -2.70 8.73
N LEU A 211 9.26 -2.47 9.14
CA LEU A 211 8.64 -1.15 9.19
C LEU A 211 8.62 -0.67 10.64
N SER A 212 9.14 0.52 10.91
CA SER A 212 9.19 1.10 12.26
C SER A 212 8.89 2.60 12.28
N GLY A 213 8.69 3.15 13.48
CA GLY A 213 8.14 4.48 13.67
C GLY A 213 6.70 4.53 13.15
N LEU A 214 5.83 3.71 13.77
CA LEU A 214 4.48 3.49 13.26
C LEU A 214 3.49 4.52 13.81
N LEU A 215 2.58 4.98 12.97
CA LEU A 215 1.28 5.55 13.37
C LEU A 215 0.20 4.54 13.02
N ARG A 216 -0.69 4.24 13.96
CA ARG A 216 -1.69 3.17 13.83
C ARG A 216 -3.08 3.67 14.17
N GLY A 217 -4.09 2.89 13.80
CA GLY A 217 -5.49 3.28 14.00
C GLY A 217 -5.87 4.58 13.27
N GLN A 218 -5.22 4.87 12.14
CA GLN A 218 -5.46 6.14 11.43
C GLN A 218 -6.85 6.15 10.79
N GLN A 219 -7.41 7.34 10.63
CA GLN A 219 -8.68 7.54 9.92
C GLN A 219 -9.86 6.70 10.47
N GLY A 220 -9.87 6.50 11.79
CA GLY A 220 -10.93 5.79 12.51
C GLY A 220 -10.83 4.27 12.45
N SER A 221 -9.68 3.71 12.03
CA SER A 221 -9.44 2.27 12.03
C SER A 221 -9.06 1.72 13.42
N ASP A 222 -9.57 2.33 14.49
CA ASP A 222 -9.23 1.99 15.88
C ASP A 222 -9.68 0.57 16.24
N GLU A 223 -10.88 0.14 15.82
CA GLU A 223 -11.38 -1.23 16.07
C GLU A 223 -10.51 -2.27 15.36
N ALA A 224 -10.11 -2.01 14.11
CA ALA A 224 -9.18 -2.87 13.38
C ALA A 224 -7.82 -2.95 14.10
N MET A 225 -7.30 -1.82 14.59
CA MET A 225 -6.07 -1.79 15.38
C MET A 225 -6.19 -2.59 16.68
N LEU A 226 -7.33 -2.51 17.37
CA LEU A 226 -7.59 -3.24 18.62
C LEU A 226 -7.81 -4.74 18.40
N ALA A 227 -8.30 -5.17 17.24
CA ALA A 227 -8.37 -6.59 16.88
C ALA A 227 -6.98 -7.19 16.66
N GLY A 228 -6.03 -6.39 16.16
CA GLY A 228 -4.71 -6.87 15.78
C GLY A 228 -4.74 -7.78 14.55
N ALA A 229 -3.58 -8.30 14.16
CA ALA A 229 -3.45 -9.17 13.00
C ALA A 229 -2.42 -10.29 13.25
N GLY A 230 -2.65 -11.44 12.65
CA GLY A 230 -1.76 -12.60 12.74
C GLY A 230 -0.72 -12.61 11.61
N PRO A 231 0.31 -13.48 11.70
CA PRO A 231 1.16 -13.78 10.56
C PRO A 231 0.31 -14.27 9.38
N GLY A 232 0.64 -13.82 8.18
CA GLY A 232 -0.10 -14.13 6.96
C GLY A 232 -1.24 -13.15 6.63
N SER A 233 -1.67 -12.28 7.57
CA SER A 233 -2.63 -11.21 7.28
C SER A 233 -2.16 -10.34 6.12
N ALA A 234 -3.07 -10.02 5.21
CA ALA A 234 -2.74 -9.24 4.02
C ALA A 234 -2.27 -7.83 4.38
N VAL A 235 -1.29 -7.34 3.62
CA VAL A 235 -0.80 -5.96 3.69
C VAL A 235 -0.78 -5.38 2.29
N VAL A 236 -1.37 -4.21 2.11
CA VAL A 236 -1.30 -3.46 0.84
C VAL A 236 -0.81 -2.05 1.10
N CYS A 237 0.06 -1.52 0.25
CA CYS A 237 0.60 -0.17 0.40
C CYS A 237 -0.05 0.77 -0.62
N LEU A 238 -0.36 1.99 -0.18
CA LEU A 238 -0.81 3.05 -1.08
C LEU A 238 0.42 3.66 -1.78
N ALA A 239 0.69 3.17 -2.98
CA ALA A 239 1.86 3.55 -3.78
C ALA A 239 1.45 4.18 -5.13
N GLY A 240 0.17 4.51 -5.29
CA GLY A 240 -0.41 5.18 -6.46
C GLY A 240 -0.63 4.27 -7.67
N ALA A 241 -0.67 2.95 -7.48
CA ALA A 241 -0.99 1.97 -8.52
C ALA A 241 -2.44 1.45 -8.36
N GLU A 242 -2.89 1.39 -7.11
CA GLU A 242 -4.25 1.09 -6.70
C GLU A 242 -5.27 2.06 -7.30
N CYS A 243 -6.52 1.61 -7.42
CA CYS A 243 -7.60 2.43 -7.98
C CYS A 243 -8.85 2.35 -7.10
N ARG A 244 -9.64 3.42 -7.11
CA ARG A 244 -11.01 3.42 -6.57
C ARG A 244 -11.90 2.68 -7.55
N LEU A 245 -12.69 1.75 -7.05
CA LEU A 245 -13.60 0.93 -7.86
C LEU A 245 -14.99 1.54 -7.85
N ASP A 246 -15.60 1.67 -9.03
CA ASP A 246 -16.94 2.21 -9.19
C ASP A 246 -18.00 1.21 -8.70
N VAL A 247 -18.53 1.49 -7.52
CA VAL A 247 -19.69 0.80 -6.94
C VAL A 247 -20.77 1.84 -6.70
N ALA A 248 -21.96 1.62 -7.25
CA ALA A 248 -23.06 2.56 -7.11
C ALA A 248 -23.63 2.54 -5.69
N ASP A 249 -24.22 3.65 -5.26
CA ASP A 249 -24.80 3.76 -3.91
C ASP A 249 -25.84 2.69 -3.59
N TRP A 250 -26.61 2.25 -4.59
CA TRP A 250 -27.63 1.20 -4.47
C TRP A 250 -27.06 -0.23 -4.47
N GLU A 251 -25.79 -0.40 -4.85
CA GLU A 251 -25.07 -1.68 -4.78
C GLU A 251 -24.44 -1.92 -3.40
N ARG A 252 -24.43 -0.91 -2.53
CA ARG A 252 -23.94 -1.00 -1.16
C ARG A 252 -24.70 -2.06 -0.38
N GLY A 253 -23.97 -2.92 0.32
CA GLY A 253 -24.51 -4.04 1.08
C GLY A 253 -24.94 -5.24 0.23
N LEU A 254 -24.80 -5.17 -1.10
CA LEU A 254 -24.98 -6.32 -1.99
C LEU A 254 -23.63 -7.01 -2.19
N GLU A 255 -23.65 -8.34 -2.13
CA GLU A 255 -22.52 -9.14 -2.56
C GLU A 255 -22.48 -9.18 -4.10
N LEU A 256 -21.45 -8.59 -4.69
CA LEU A 256 -21.25 -8.58 -6.14
C LEU A 256 -20.28 -9.69 -6.56
N VAL A 257 -20.48 -10.23 -7.75
CA VAL A 257 -19.53 -11.14 -8.41
C VAL A 257 -18.49 -10.31 -9.15
N TRP A 258 -17.22 -10.56 -8.86
CA TRP A 258 -16.08 -9.88 -9.45
C TRP A 258 -15.30 -10.78 -10.38
N ARG A 259 -14.86 -10.21 -11.49
CA ARG A 259 -13.85 -10.79 -12.37
C ARG A 259 -12.76 -9.77 -12.62
N VAL A 260 -11.53 -10.17 -12.41
CA VAL A 260 -10.38 -9.28 -12.49
C VAL A 260 -9.32 -9.95 -13.33
N GLY A 261 -8.91 -9.27 -14.39
CA GLY A 261 -8.01 -9.85 -15.37
C GLY A 261 -7.78 -8.90 -16.52
N ARG A 262 -7.29 -9.44 -17.63
CA ARG A 262 -6.96 -8.64 -18.82
C ARG A 262 -8.19 -8.44 -19.69
N GLU A 263 -8.15 -7.40 -20.52
CA GLU A 263 -9.25 -6.95 -21.39
C GLU A 263 -9.84 -8.05 -22.28
N SER A 264 -9.04 -9.04 -22.71
CA SER A 264 -9.56 -10.25 -23.36
C SER A 264 -9.86 -11.34 -22.34
N LEU A 265 -11.11 -11.38 -21.86
CA LEU A 265 -11.67 -12.50 -21.08
C LEU A 265 -11.77 -13.81 -21.89
N VAL A 266 -11.42 -13.79 -23.18
CA VAL A 266 -11.34 -15.00 -24.01
C VAL A 266 -10.02 -15.72 -23.73
N GLY A 267 -10.09 -16.74 -22.87
CA GLY A 267 -9.01 -17.72 -22.66
C GLY A 267 -7.87 -17.30 -21.72
N GLY A 268 -8.00 -16.19 -20.98
CA GLY A 268 -6.99 -15.72 -20.03
C GLY A 268 -7.24 -16.18 -18.60
N ALA A 269 -6.16 -16.48 -17.87
CA ALA A 269 -6.18 -16.63 -16.41
C ALA A 269 -6.62 -15.30 -15.77
N GLY A 270 -7.69 -15.34 -14.99
CA GLY A 270 -8.27 -14.16 -14.36
C GLY A 270 -8.87 -14.55 -13.03
N TRP A 271 -8.68 -13.70 -12.05
CA TRP A 271 -9.21 -13.89 -10.72
C TRP A 271 -10.73 -13.72 -10.74
N THR A 272 -11.43 -14.58 -10.02
CA THR A 272 -12.88 -14.47 -9.78
C THR A 272 -13.12 -14.54 -8.28
N GLY A 273 -14.02 -13.72 -7.76
CA GLY A 273 -14.46 -13.79 -6.36
C GLY A 273 -15.77 -13.07 -6.14
N SER A 274 -16.24 -13.04 -4.90
CA SER A 274 -17.34 -12.18 -4.48
C SER A 274 -16.83 -11.18 -3.45
N TYR A 275 -17.44 -10.00 -3.44
CA TYR A 275 -17.10 -8.95 -2.48
C TYR A 275 -18.33 -8.09 -2.21
N LEU A 276 -18.56 -7.80 -0.93
CA LEU A 276 -19.66 -6.98 -0.44
C LEU A 276 -19.09 -5.68 0.11
N HIS A 277 -19.42 -4.57 -0.56
CA HIS A 277 -19.05 -3.22 -0.15
C HIS A 277 -20.03 -2.71 0.93
N GLN A 278 -19.57 -2.58 2.18
CA GLN A 278 -20.40 -2.12 3.30
C GLN A 278 -20.31 -0.61 3.50
N GLN A 279 -19.17 -0.02 3.14
CA GLN A 279 -18.88 1.40 3.34
C GLN A 279 -18.91 1.84 4.82
N LEU A 280 -18.42 0.97 5.73
CA LEU A 280 -18.36 1.25 7.17
C LEU A 280 -17.54 2.51 7.52
N ALA A 281 -16.57 2.86 6.68
CA ALA A 281 -15.79 4.11 6.76
C ALA A 281 -16.64 5.40 6.73
N GLY A 282 -17.89 5.32 6.30
CA GLY A 282 -18.86 6.43 6.34
C GLY A 282 -19.55 6.62 7.69
N LEU A 283 -19.45 5.67 8.62
CA LEU A 283 -20.04 5.76 9.95
C LEU A 283 -19.18 6.65 10.87
N PRO A 284 -19.77 7.39 11.83
CA PRO A 284 -19.04 8.20 12.79
C PRO A 284 -17.92 7.43 13.51
N TRP A 285 -16.82 8.11 13.82
CA TRP A 285 -15.74 7.52 14.60
C TRP A 285 -16.15 7.33 16.07
N SER A 286 -15.50 6.37 16.73
CA SER A 286 -15.73 6.09 18.15
C SER A 286 -15.40 7.31 19.01
N PRO A 287 -16.27 7.71 19.97
CA PRO A 287 -15.94 8.75 20.92
C PRO A 287 -14.64 8.45 21.69
N VAL A 288 -14.02 9.46 22.29
CA VAL A 288 -12.82 9.28 23.13
C VAL A 288 -13.04 9.84 24.52
N HIS A 289 -12.15 9.47 25.45
CA HIS A 289 -12.20 9.93 26.83
C HIS A 289 -13.54 9.65 27.53
N LEU A 290 -14.15 8.49 27.28
CA LEU A 290 -15.29 8.04 28.05
C LEU A 290 -14.92 7.98 29.54
N THR A 291 -15.71 8.67 30.35
CA THR A 291 -15.55 8.76 31.81
C THR A 291 -16.88 8.49 32.49
N ALA A 292 -16.80 8.00 33.72
CA ALA A 292 -17.93 7.77 34.60
C ALA A 292 -17.57 8.37 35.97
N THR A 293 -18.40 9.30 36.45
CA THR A 293 -18.18 10.01 37.72
C THR A 293 -19.43 9.97 38.57
N GLU A 294 -19.31 9.58 39.83
CA GLU A 294 -20.42 9.59 40.78
C GLU A 294 -20.80 11.03 41.16
N SER A 295 -22.10 11.34 41.17
CA SER A 295 -22.64 12.62 41.59
C SER A 295 -24.02 12.44 42.23
N GLY A 296 -24.13 12.71 43.53
CA GLY A 296 -25.41 12.65 44.24
C GLY A 296 -26.09 11.27 44.27
N GLY A 297 -25.33 10.18 44.08
CA GLY A 297 -25.84 8.81 43.96
C GLY A 297 -26.10 8.36 42.51
N ASP A 298 -26.07 9.29 41.55
CA ASP A 298 -26.11 8.97 40.13
C ASP A 298 -24.69 8.80 39.57
N ILE A 299 -24.57 8.19 38.39
CA ILE A 299 -23.32 8.13 37.62
C ILE A 299 -23.48 9.02 36.40
N VAL A 300 -22.63 10.05 36.28
CA VAL A 300 -22.54 10.91 35.11
C VAL A 300 -21.51 10.34 34.15
N LEU A 301 -21.97 10.00 32.96
CA LEU A 301 -21.16 9.54 31.83
C LEU A 301 -20.87 10.71 30.91
N TRP A 302 -19.62 10.86 30.50
CA TRP A 302 -19.19 11.94 29.59
C TRP A 302 -18.08 11.46 28.66
N TRP A 303 -18.05 11.98 27.44
CA TRP A 303 -17.06 11.66 26.41
C TRP A 303 -16.78 12.86 25.50
N VAL A 304 -15.75 12.75 24.68
CA VAL A 304 -15.40 13.70 23.62
C VAL A 304 -15.74 13.10 22.27
N ARG A 305 -16.45 13.88 21.45
CA ARG A 305 -16.76 13.53 20.08
C ARG A 305 -15.50 13.52 19.21
N ARG A 306 -15.48 12.68 18.17
CA ARG A 306 -14.51 12.79 17.07
C ARG A 306 -15.23 13.13 15.78
N ALA A 307 -14.59 13.95 14.95
CA ALA A 307 -15.08 14.26 13.61
C ALA A 307 -14.23 13.53 12.57
N ARG A 308 -14.87 12.86 11.61
CA ARG A 308 -14.15 12.22 10.48
C ARG A 308 -13.51 13.22 9.53
N LYS A 309 -14.07 14.43 9.46
CA LYS A 309 -13.69 15.45 8.49
C LYS A 309 -13.58 16.81 9.16
N GLY A 310 -12.48 17.50 8.87
CA GLY A 310 -12.23 18.87 9.32
C GLY A 310 -11.94 19.02 10.81
N GLY A 311 -11.82 17.92 11.57
CA GLY A 311 -11.61 17.93 13.02
C GLY A 311 -10.27 18.56 13.45
N ASP A 312 -9.32 18.67 12.53
CA ASP A 312 -7.95 19.16 12.79
C ASP A 312 -7.76 20.66 12.48
N SER A 313 -8.85 21.41 12.23
CA SER A 313 -8.78 22.84 11.93
C SER A 313 -8.34 23.66 13.14
N TRP A 314 -7.32 24.51 12.94
CA TRP A 314 -6.81 25.43 13.97
C TRP A 314 -7.58 26.76 14.03
N ASP A 315 -8.37 27.08 13.00
CA ASP A 315 -8.84 28.46 12.77
C ASP A 315 -10.18 28.80 13.48
N ALA A 316 -11.15 27.87 13.59
CA ALA A 316 -12.35 28.05 14.43
C ALA A 316 -13.29 26.82 14.48
N GLY A 317 -13.77 26.50 15.70
CA GLY A 317 -14.97 25.70 15.99
C GLY A 317 -14.89 24.20 15.68
N GLU A 318 -15.58 23.37 16.47
CA GLU A 318 -15.75 21.96 16.12
C GLU A 318 -16.63 21.84 14.86
N PRO A 319 -16.19 21.13 13.80
CA PRO A 319 -16.97 21.02 12.57
C PRO A 319 -18.36 20.42 12.82
N ALA A 320 -19.39 21.08 12.29
CA ALA A 320 -20.77 20.60 12.32
C ALA A 320 -21.05 19.44 11.35
N ASN A 321 -20.07 18.56 11.12
CA ASN A 321 -20.28 17.33 10.36
C ASN A 321 -21.13 16.36 11.20
N GLU A 322 -21.82 15.39 10.60
CA GLU A 322 -22.59 14.34 11.31
C GLU A 322 -23.70 14.86 12.27
N TRP A 323 -24.58 15.72 11.75
CA TRP A 323 -25.75 16.25 12.47
C TRP A 323 -27.02 15.39 12.24
N PRO A 324 -27.90 15.22 13.24
CA PRO A 324 -27.82 15.73 14.62
C PRO A 324 -26.83 14.94 15.48
N GLU A 325 -26.23 15.62 16.47
CA GLU A 325 -25.40 14.97 17.48
C GLU A 325 -26.26 14.08 18.40
N ALA A 326 -26.12 12.77 18.22
CA ALA A 326 -26.79 11.76 19.03
C ALA A 326 -25.85 10.59 19.31
N TYR A 327 -26.02 9.96 20.46
CA TYR A 327 -25.20 8.84 20.90
C TYR A 327 -26.07 7.70 21.40
N ARG A 328 -25.57 6.49 21.21
CA ARG A 328 -26.12 5.29 21.82
C ARG A 328 -25.18 4.79 22.90
N LEU A 329 -25.74 4.51 24.06
CA LEU A 329 -25.04 3.91 25.17
C LEU A 329 -25.48 2.46 25.33
N ARG A 330 -24.52 1.60 25.66
CA ARG A 330 -24.75 0.23 26.08
C ARG A 330 -24.11 0.01 27.44
N LEU A 331 -24.82 -0.74 28.27
CA LEU A 331 -24.33 -1.15 29.56
C LEU A 331 -24.54 -2.65 29.71
N SER A 332 -23.48 -3.38 30.04
CA SER A 332 -23.52 -4.83 30.29
C SER A 332 -22.86 -5.19 31.63
N GLY A 333 -23.12 -6.41 32.12
CA GLY A 333 -22.67 -6.91 33.43
C GLY A 333 -23.74 -6.97 34.51
N GLY A 334 -24.89 -6.30 34.31
CA GLY A 334 -26.05 -6.35 35.19
C GLY A 334 -26.97 -7.53 34.94
N VAL A 335 -28.18 -7.47 35.51
CA VAL A 335 -29.23 -8.49 35.32
C VAL A 335 -29.65 -8.62 33.85
N SER A 336 -29.62 -7.53 33.10
CA SER A 336 -29.87 -7.49 31.65
C SER A 336 -29.06 -6.37 31.00
N PRO A 337 -28.62 -6.51 29.73
CA PRO A 337 -28.05 -5.40 28.99
C PRO A 337 -29.03 -4.24 28.90
N ARG A 338 -28.53 -3.01 29.09
CA ARG A 338 -29.30 -1.78 28.91
C ARG A 338 -28.77 -1.02 27.70
N GLU A 339 -29.65 -0.52 26.85
CA GLU A 339 -29.32 0.33 25.71
C GLU A 339 -30.26 1.54 25.68
N TRP A 340 -29.71 2.74 25.46
CA TRP A 340 -30.50 3.97 25.31
C TRP A 340 -29.75 5.03 24.51
N ASP A 341 -30.52 5.95 23.92
CA ASP A 341 -29.99 7.05 23.11
C ASP A 341 -30.06 8.38 23.87
N VAL A 342 -29.07 9.25 23.69
CA VAL A 342 -29.02 10.61 24.26
C VAL A 342 -28.64 11.64 23.21
N ALA A 343 -29.10 12.87 23.41
CA ALA A 343 -28.65 14.04 22.67
C ALA A 343 -27.46 14.68 23.39
N GLY A 344 -26.34 14.83 22.69
CA GLY A 344 -25.12 15.43 23.23
C GLY A 344 -24.19 14.46 23.96
N ALA A 345 -22.95 14.89 24.18
CA ALA A 345 -21.85 14.08 24.70
C ALA A 345 -21.88 13.80 26.23
N SER A 346 -23.06 13.57 26.80
CA SER A 346 -23.20 13.18 28.21
C SER A 346 -24.47 12.37 28.46
N ALA A 347 -24.44 11.47 29.44
CA ALA A 347 -25.61 10.72 29.90
C ALA A 347 -25.64 10.61 31.43
N LEU A 348 -26.84 10.56 32.01
CA LEU A 348 -27.05 10.27 33.42
C LEU A 348 -27.49 8.82 33.57
N TYR A 349 -26.76 8.04 34.36
CA TYR A 349 -27.15 6.72 34.81
C TYR A 349 -27.66 6.80 36.25
N SER A 350 -28.99 6.86 36.38
CA SER A 350 -29.65 7.20 37.64
C SER A 350 -29.47 6.13 38.72
N ALA A 351 -29.55 6.52 39.99
CA ALA A 351 -29.54 5.58 41.12
C ALA A 351 -30.68 4.54 41.03
N SER A 352 -31.82 4.92 40.45
CA SER A 352 -32.93 4.00 40.19
C SER A 352 -32.60 2.95 39.13
N ASP A 353 -31.93 3.36 38.05
CA ASP A 353 -31.49 2.44 37.00
C ASP A 353 -30.39 1.50 37.52
N GLN A 354 -29.44 2.04 38.30
CA GLN A 354 -28.43 1.25 39.01
C GLN A 354 -29.06 0.16 39.88
N THR A 355 -30.08 0.50 40.68
CA THR A 355 -30.77 -0.48 41.54
C THR A 355 -31.53 -1.53 40.73
N THR A 356 -32.05 -1.16 39.56
CA THR A 356 -32.76 -2.08 38.67
C THR A 356 -31.80 -3.06 37.99
N ASP A 357 -30.69 -2.55 37.48
CA ASP A 357 -29.73 -3.35 36.70
C ASP A 357 -28.75 -4.12 37.59
N PHE A 358 -28.43 -3.58 38.78
CA PHE A 358 -27.49 -4.14 39.75
C PHE A 358 -28.07 -4.09 41.17
N PRO A 359 -29.12 -4.87 41.48
CA PRO A 359 -29.76 -4.85 42.80
C PRO A 359 -28.83 -5.26 43.96
N GLY A 360 -27.73 -5.95 43.66
CA GLY A 360 -26.66 -6.29 44.62
C GLY A 360 -25.36 -5.51 44.44
N GLY A 361 -25.34 -4.48 43.59
CA GLY A 361 -24.11 -3.85 43.09
C GLY A 361 -23.38 -4.73 42.07
N GLY A 362 -22.26 -4.23 41.53
CA GLY A 362 -21.43 -4.96 40.56
C GLY A 362 -20.52 -4.05 39.74
N THR A 363 -19.91 -4.63 38.71
CA THR A 363 -19.14 -3.91 37.71
C THR A 363 -19.92 -3.89 36.40
N ALA A 364 -19.98 -2.73 35.76
CA ALA A 364 -20.55 -2.56 34.44
C ALA A 364 -19.45 -2.32 33.41
N LEU A 365 -19.62 -2.87 32.21
CA LEU A 365 -18.94 -2.37 31.01
C LEU A 365 -19.85 -1.33 30.37
N VAL A 366 -19.35 -0.11 30.18
CA VAL A 366 -20.09 0.98 29.55
C VAL A 366 -19.50 1.23 28.17
N GLU A 367 -20.34 1.25 27.15
CA GLU A 367 -19.95 1.52 25.78
C GLU A 367 -20.76 2.68 25.21
N VAL A 368 -20.13 3.51 24.37
CA VAL A 368 -20.78 4.62 23.67
C VAL A 368 -20.37 4.68 22.21
N ALA A 369 -21.33 4.92 21.33
CA ALA A 369 -21.09 5.16 19.91
C ALA A 369 -21.89 6.40 19.44
N GLN A 370 -21.30 7.20 18.57
CA GLN A 370 -22.05 8.27 17.89
C GLN A 370 -22.96 7.66 16.82
N LEU A 371 -24.20 8.16 16.74
CA LEU A 371 -25.16 7.74 15.75
C LEU A 371 -25.00 8.53 14.46
N ALA A 372 -25.02 7.83 13.33
CA ALA A 372 -25.19 8.43 12.01
C ALA A 372 -26.63 8.95 11.81
N ALA A 373 -26.86 9.76 10.78
CA ALA A 373 -28.19 10.31 10.47
C ALA A 373 -29.26 9.23 10.18
N ASN A 374 -28.85 8.02 9.79
CA ASN A 374 -29.73 6.88 9.60
C ASN A 374 -29.97 6.07 10.89
N GLY A 375 -29.45 6.53 12.04
CA GLY A 375 -29.56 5.89 13.35
C GLY A 375 -28.61 4.69 13.56
N GLN A 376 -27.71 4.39 12.62
CA GLN A 376 -26.70 3.36 12.83
C GLN A 376 -25.58 3.87 13.74
N PRO A 377 -25.16 3.10 14.76
CA PRO A 377 -24.00 3.44 15.56
C PRO A 377 -22.73 3.31 14.71
N GLY A 378 -21.80 4.24 14.92
CA GLY A 378 -20.43 4.11 14.46
C GLY A 378 -19.58 3.24 15.38
N GLY A 379 -18.28 3.53 15.43
CA GLY A 379 -17.36 2.81 16.31
C GLY A 379 -17.70 2.97 17.79
N TRP A 380 -17.41 1.94 18.60
CA TRP A 380 -17.70 1.96 20.03
C TRP A 380 -16.47 2.32 20.87
N ALA A 381 -16.69 3.14 21.90
CA ALA A 381 -15.72 3.41 22.94
C ALA A 381 -16.19 2.77 24.24
N ALA A 382 -15.28 2.08 24.95
CA ALA A 382 -15.62 1.29 26.13
C ALA A 382 -14.88 1.77 27.39
N ARG A 383 -15.50 1.58 28.56
CA ARG A 383 -14.92 1.83 29.89
C ARG A 383 -15.33 0.78 30.92
#